data_AF-A0A1M7HZX9-F1
#
_entry.id   AF-A0A1M7HZX9-F1
#
_cell.length_a   1.000
_cell.length_b   1.000
_cell.length_c   1.000
_cell.angle_alpha   90.00
_cell.angle_beta   90.00
_cell.angle_gamma   90.00
#
_symmetry.space_group_name_H-M   'P 1'
#
loop_
_entity.id
_entity.type
_entity.pdbx_description
1 polymer ?
#
loop_
_entity_poly.entity_id
_entity_poly.type
_entity_poly.pdbx_seq_one_letter_code
_entity_poly.pdbx_strand_id
1 'polypeptide(L)' 'MTDWPLFLRLLATAVAIGLTVWAFSEGAMVPAVIGIAVTIFVVKRSFLSQI' A
#
# COMPACT_ATOMS: atom_id res chain seq x y z
N MET A 1 3.00 -3.22 -18.46
CA MET A 1 4.31 -2.85 -17.86
C MET A 1 4.15 -1.66 -16.93
N THR A 2 4.57 -1.73 -15.66
CA THR A 2 4.46 -0.59 -14.73
C THR A 2 5.55 0.45 -15.04
N ASP A 3 5.15 1.60 -15.60
CA ASP A 3 6.05 2.70 -16.02
C ASP A 3 6.79 3.38 -14.86
N TRP A 4 6.45 3.03 -13.61
CA TRP A 4 7.05 3.66 -12.44
C TRP A 4 8.42 3.05 -12.12
N PRO A 5 9.44 3.89 -11.88
CA PRO A 5 10.74 3.43 -11.38
C PRO A 5 10.58 2.73 -10.02
N LEU A 6 11.47 1.76 -9.76
CA LEU A 6 11.43 0.90 -8.57
C LEU A 6 11.32 1.69 -7.26
N PHE A 7 12.02 2.82 -7.15
CA PHE A 7 11.99 3.63 -5.93
C PHE A 7 10.60 4.21 -5.63
N LEU A 8 9.84 4.65 -6.64
CA LEU A 8 8.49 5.17 -6.44
C LEU A 8 7.51 4.06 -6.03
N ARG A 9 7.71 2.85 -6.56
CA ARG A 9 6.91 1.67 -6.19
C ARG A 9 7.13 1.28 -4.74
N LEU A 10 8.39 1.28 -4.31
CA LEU A 10 8.76 1.04 -2.91
C LEU A 10 8.21 2.14 -1.99
N LEU A 11 8.35 3.41 -2.39
CA LEU A 11 7.86 4.55 -1.62
C LEU A 11 6.34 4.52 -1.46
N ALA A 12 5.59 4.32 -2.54
CA ALA A 12 4.13 4.21 -2.49
C ALA A 12 3.67 3.06 -1.57
N THR A 13 4.37 1.92 -1.63
CA THR A 13 4.08 0.77 -0.78
C THR A 13 4.38 1.04 0.69
N ALA A 14 5.53 1.66 0.97
CA ALA A 14 5.93 2.04 2.33
C ALA A 14 4.93 3.02 2.96
N VAL A 15 4.45 4.00 2.19
CA VAL A 15 3.43 4.95 2.64
C VAL A 15 2.11 4.23 2.95
N ALA A 16 1.63 3.36 2.05
CA ALA A 16 0.38 2.62 2.27
C ALA A 16 0.44 1.75 3.53
N ILE A 17 1.55 1.02 3.74
CA ILE A 17 1.77 0.20 4.93
C ILE A 17 1.86 1.09 6.18
N GLY A 18 2.63 2.18 6.12
CA GLY A 18 2.82 3.10 7.24
C GLY A 18 1.50 3.71 7.73
N LEU A 19 0.65 4.17 6.81
CA LEU A 19 -0.69 4.69 7.14
C LEU A 19 -1.60 3.61 7.73
N THR A 20 -1.49 2.37 7.25
CA THR A 20 -2.27 1.24 7.79
C THR A 20 -1.84 0.91 9.22
N VAL A 21 -0.52 0.85 9.48
CA VAL A 21 0.03 0.61 10.82
C VAL A 21 -0.34 1.74 11.78
N TRP A 22 -0.29 2.99 11.32
CA TRP A 22 -0.73 4.13 12.11
C TRP A 22 -2.21 4.03 12.48
N ALA A 23 -3.09 3.70 11.52
CA ALA A 23 -4.51 3.46 11.80
C ALA A 23 -4.74 2.34 12.83
N PHE A 24 -3.95 1.27 12.79
CA PHE A 24 -3.98 0.24 13.84
C PHE A 24 -3.52 0.75 15.20
N SER A 25 -2.49 1.60 15.25
CA SER A 25 -1.98 2.16 16.50
C SER A 25 -2.99 3.06 17.22
N GLU A 26 -3.88 3.71 16.47
CA GLU A 26 -4.98 4.54 17.01
C GLU A 26 -6.25 3.74 17.35
N GLY A 27 -6.26 2.42 17.10
CA GLY A 27 -7.45 1.58 17.28
C GLY A 27 -8.57 1.83 16.26
N ALA A 28 -8.27 2.54 15.17
CA ALA A 28 -9.23 2.89 14.13
C ALA A 28 -9.45 1.72 13.17
N MET A 29 -10.32 0.77 13.55
CA MET A 29 -10.52 -0.47 12.79
C MET A 29 -11.02 -0.26 11.35
N VAL A 30 -11.98 0.65 11.12
CA VAL A 30 -12.53 0.89 9.78
C VAL A 30 -11.47 1.47 8.83
N PRO A 31 -10.72 2.52 9.20
CA PRO A 31 -9.58 3.00 8.41
C PRO A 31 -8.49 1.94 8.20
N ALA A 32 -8.21 1.10 9.21
CA ALA A 32 -7.19 0.05 9.09
C ALA A 32 -7.56 -1.01 8.03
N VAL A 33 -8.83 -1.42 7.96
CA VAL A 33 -9.31 -2.35 6.91
C VAL A 33 -9.17 -1.73 5.52
N ILE A 34 -9.50 -0.44 5.37
CA ILE A 34 -9.31 0.30 4.12
C ILE A 34 -7.81 0.35 3.77
N GLY A 35 -6.95 0.63 4.75
CA GLY A 35 -5.50 0.64 4.59
C GLY A 35 -4.94 -0.69 4.09
N ILE A 36 -5.45 -1.82 4.61
CA ILE A 36 -5.09 -3.16 4.11
C ILE A 36 -5.48 -3.32 2.64
N ALA A 37 -6.71 -2.95 2.25
CA ALA A 37 -7.17 -3.07 0.87
C ALA A 37 -6.32 -2.22 -0.09
N VAL A 38 -5.98 -0.99 0.32
CA VAL A 38 -5.08 -0.09 -0.43
C VAL A 38 -3.69 -0.70 -0.55
N THR A 39 -3.14 -1.25 0.53
CA THR A 39 -1.83 -1.92 0.54
C THR A 39 -1.80 -3.08 -0.44
N ILE A 40 -2.82 -3.94 -0.43
CA ILE A 40 -2.94 -5.06 -1.39
C ILE A 40 -2.98 -4.55 -2.83
N PHE A 41 -3.76 -3.50 -3.09
CA PHE A 41 -3.85 -2.90 -4.42
C PHE A 41 -2.50 -2.34 -4.89
N VAL A 42 -1.83 -1.55 -4.04
CA VAL A 42 -0.54 -0.92 -4.36
C VAL A 42 0.55 -1.97 -4.58
N VAL A 43 0.56 -3.06 -3.80
CA VAL A 43 1.51 -4.17 -3.99
C VAL A 43 1.20 -4.94 -5.28
N LYS A 44 -0.07 -5.24 -5.56
CA LYS A 44 -0.47 -5.95 -6.79
C LYS A 44 -0.11 -5.15 -8.03
N ARG A 45 -0.55 -3.88 -8.11
CA ARG A 45 -0.23 -2.96 -9.21
C ARG A 45 1.28 -2.71 -9.30
N SER A 46 1.86 -2.58 -8.11
CA SER A 46 3.27 -2.54 -7.75
C SER A 46 4.10 -3.55 -8.51
N PHE A 47 4.02 -4.79 -8.06
CA PHE A 47 5.04 -5.82 -8.25
C PHE A 47 4.52 -7.07 -8.93
N LEU A 48 3.20 -7.28 -8.93
CA LEU A 48 2.59 -8.54 -9.38
C LEU A 48 1.82 -8.40 -10.69
N SER A 49 1.53 -7.16 -11.11
CA SER A 49 0.86 -6.90 -12.40
C SER A 49 1.91 -6.84 -13.50
N GLN A 50 2.04 -7.94 -14.26
CA GLN A 50 2.89 -8.05 -15.46
C GLN A 50 2.15 -7.70 -16.76
N ILE A 51 0.92 -7.20 -16.69
CA ILE A 51 0.16 -6.76 -17.88
C ILE A 51 0.64 -5.35 -18.27
#